data_AF-N8QA77-F1
#
_entry.id   AF-N8QA77-F1
#
_cell.length_a   1.000
_cell.length_b   1.000
_cell.length_c   1.000
_cell.angle_alpha   90.00
_cell.angle_beta   90.00
_cell.angle_gamma   90.00
#
_symmetry.space_group_name_H-M   'P 1'
#
loop_
_entity.id
_entity.type
_entity.pdbx_description
1 polymer ?
#
loop_
_entity_poly.entity_id
_entity_poly.type
_entity_poly.pdbx_seq_one_letter_code
_entity_poly.pdbx_strand_id
1 'polypeptide(L)'
;MNDQLFGQTDLNVSQIALGTGNFGTGWGYGSSPEEAKLILDAYLNAGGNFIDTADVYQFGQSEEILGDLLQGIHHEVILVTKFSSGASPDTNQLYKGNSRKAMLYSIEQSLRRLKTDYIDLY
;
A
#
# COMPACT_ATOMS: atom_id res chain seq x y z
N MET A 1 -20.44 -2.35 0.46
CA MET A 1 -20.13 -1.05 -0.18
C MET A 1 -20.66 -1.07 -1.63
N ASN A 2 -20.82 0.07 -2.30
CA ASN A 2 -21.08 0.07 -3.75
C ASN A 2 -19.75 0.15 -4.49
N ASP A 3 -19.64 -0.56 -5.61
CA ASP A 3 -18.44 -0.56 -6.46
C ASP A 3 -18.64 0.29 -7.71
N GLN A 4 -17.54 0.76 -8.29
CA GLN A 4 -17.50 1.52 -9.52
C GLN A 4 -16.24 1.20 -10.33
N LEU A 5 -16.32 1.37 -11.65
CA LEU A 5 -15.15 1.21 -12.52
C LEU A 5 -14.09 2.29 -12.23
N PHE A 6 -12.84 1.87 -12.13
CA PHE A 6 -11.73 2.79 -11.96
C PHE A 6 -11.26 3.36 -13.30
N GLY A 7 -11.77 4.54 -13.65
CA GLY A 7 -11.38 5.24 -14.88
C GLY A 7 -11.75 4.46 -16.14
N GLN A 8 -10.77 4.24 -17.03
CA GLN A 8 -10.93 3.43 -18.25
C GLN A 8 -10.36 2.00 -18.09
N THR A 9 -10.15 1.57 -16.84
CA THR A 9 -9.71 0.21 -16.55
C THR A 9 -10.92 -0.71 -16.34
N ASP A 10 -10.67 -2.01 -16.37
CA ASP A 10 -11.67 -3.03 -16.01
C ASP A 10 -11.68 -3.34 -14.51
N LEU A 11 -10.98 -2.55 -13.68
CA LEU A 11 -10.97 -2.72 -12.23
C LEU A 11 -12.25 -2.17 -11.61
N ASN A 12 -12.92 -3.00 -10.80
CA ASN A 12 -14.09 -2.61 -10.04
C ASN A 12 -13.69 -2.33 -8.58
N VAL A 13 -13.71 -1.05 -8.20
CA VAL A 13 -13.25 -0.58 -6.89
C VAL A 13 -14.41 -0.10 -6.04
N SER A 14 -14.33 -0.36 -4.74
CA SER A 14 -15.25 0.22 -3.76
C SER A 14 -15.17 1.75 -3.76
N GLN A 15 -16.30 2.44 -3.63
CA GLN A 15 -16.36 3.91 -3.68
C GLN A 15 -15.49 4.63 -2.61
N ILE A 16 -15.12 3.94 -1.53
CA ILE A 16 -14.25 4.45 -0.48
C ILE A 16 -12.96 3.64 -0.49
N ALA A 17 -11.82 4.32 -0.60
CA ALA A 17 -10.50 3.70 -0.45
C ALA A 17 -10.04 3.74 1.02
N LEU A 18 -9.39 2.67 1.48
CA LEU A 18 -8.70 2.65 2.76
C LEU A 18 -7.29 3.23 2.61
N GLY A 19 -7.08 4.44 3.10
CA GLY A 19 -5.74 5.03 3.22
C GLY A 19 -4.99 4.47 4.43
N THR A 20 -3.76 4.00 4.21
CA THR A 20 -2.96 3.27 5.22
C THR A 20 -1.71 4.02 5.69
N GLY A 21 -1.65 5.34 5.50
CA GLY A 21 -0.49 6.16 5.88
C GLY A 21 -0.13 6.13 7.37
N ASN A 22 -1.09 5.80 8.23
CA ASN A 22 -0.87 5.63 9.66
C ASN A 22 -0.61 4.18 10.08
N PHE A 23 -0.56 3.21 9.17
CA PHE A 23 -0.28 1.82 9.55
C PHE A 23 1.23 1.68 9.83
N GLY A 24 1.58 1.51 11.10
CA GLY A 24 2.96 1.55 11.59
C GLY A 24 3.20 2.73 12.53
N THR A 25 4.39 2.74 13.13
CA THR A 25 4.84 3.72 14.13
C THR A 25 6.21 4.31 13.81
N GLY A 26 6.78 4.02 12.63
CA GLY A 26 8.08 4.52 12.18
C GLY A 26 8.26 6.04 12.26
N TRP A 27 7.18 6.82 12.09
CA TRP A 27 7.18 8.28 12.21
C TRP A 27 7.06 8.78 13.66
N GLY A 28 7.02 7.88 14.65
CA GLY A 28 6.80 8.20 16.06
C GLY A 28 5.33 8.29 16.47
N TYR A 29 4.40 8.08 15.54
CA TYR A 29 2.96 7.97 15.76
C TYR A 29 2.33 7.11 14.67
N GLY A 30 1.11 6.64 14.92
CA GLY A 30 0.33 5.83 13.99
C GLY A 30 -0.34 4.67 14.72
N SER A 31 -0.61 3.59 14.00
CA SER A 31 -1.31 2.41 14.48
C SER A 31 -0.35 1.22 14.59
N SER A 32 -0.45 0.48 15.69
CA SER A 32 0.26 -0.80 15.81
C SER A 32 -0.23 -1.81 14.76
N PRO A 33 0.50 -2.89 14.46
CA PRO A 33 0.03 -3.94 13.57
C PRO A 33 -1.35 -4.51 13.98
N GLU A 34 -1.61 -4.61 15.29
CA GLU A 34 -2.89 -5.09 15.84
C GLU A 34 -4.03 -4.09 15.57
N GLU A 35 -3.78 -2.79 15.76
CA GLU A 35 -4.76 -1.74 15.44
C GLU A 35 -5.01 -1.64 13.93
N ALA A 36 -3.95 -1.71 13.12
CA ALA A 36 -4.03 -1.73 11.67
C ALA A 36 -4.87 -2.92 11.18
N LYS A 37 -4.70 -4.09 11.80
CA LYS A 37 -5.53 -5.27 11.53
C LYS A 37 -7.00 -5.01 11.81
N LEU A 38 -7.33 -4.44 12.98
CA LEU A 38 -8.72 -4.15 13.33
C LEU A 38 -9.37 -3.17 12.34
N ILE A 39 -8.62 -2.16 11.89
CA ILE A 39 -9.08 -1.19 10.89
C ILE A 39 -9.30 -1.88 9.53
N LEU A 40 -8.34 -2.69 9.08
CA LEU A 40 -8.43 -3.42 7.82
C LEU A 40 -9.62 -4.39 7.85
N ASP A 41 -9.77 -5.20 8.90
CA ASP A 41 -10.88 -6.14 9.04
C ASP A 41 -12.22 -5.40 9.01
N ALA A 42 -12.35 -4.26 9.70
CA ALA A 42 -13.57 -3.47 9.67
C ALA A 42 -13.91 -2.94 8.26
N TYR A 43 -12.90 -2.50 7.52
CA TYR A 43 -13.06 -2.03 6.14
C TYR A 43 -13.47 -3.15 5.18
N LEU A 44 -12.79 -4.29 5.23
CA LEU A 44 -13.09 -5.46 4.40
C LEU A 44 -14.49 -6.01 4.72
N ASN A 45 -14.87 -6.10 6.00
CA ASN A 45 -16.20 -6.55 6.42
C ASN A 45 -17.32 -5.59 5.98
N ALA A 46 -17.03 -4.32 5.74
CA ALA A 46 -17.98 -3.36 5.16
C ALA A 46 -18.10 -3.50 3.62
N GLY A 47 -17.35 -4.43 3.02
CA GLY A 47 -17.27 -4.68 1.59
C GLY A 47 -16.36 -3.71 0.86
N GLY A 48 -15.35 -3.14 1.53
CA GLY A 48 -14.30 -2.37 0.88
C GLY A 48 -13.27 -3.29 0.23
N ASN A 49 -12.71 -2.87 -0.90
CA ASN A 49 -11.67 -3.64 -1.60
C ASN A 49 -10.52 -2.77 -2.12
N PHE A 50 -10.55 -1.45 -1.93
CA PHE A 50 -9.60 -0.52 -2.54
C PHE A 50 -8.62 0.03 -1.49
N ILE A 51 -7.39 -0.46 -1.50
CA ILE A 51 -6.40 -0.18 -0.45
C ILE A 51 -5.27 0.69 -1.00
N ASP A 52 -5.03 1.82 -0.33
CA ASP A 52 -4.01 2.80 -0.69
C ASP A 52 -2.86 2.81 0.33
N THR A 53 -1.64 2.57 -0.14
CA THR A 53 -0.39 2.73 0.61
C THR A 53 0.66 3.50 -0.21
N ALA A 54 1.89 3.62 0.31
CA ALA A 54 3.04 4.22 -0.38
C ALA A 54 4.35 3.76 0.24
N ASP A 55 5.43 3.74 -0.55
CA ASP A 55 6.78 3.38 -0.09
C ASP A 55 7.24 4.16 1.14
N VAL A 56 6.91 5.45 1.22
CA VAL A 56 7.33 6.37 2.28
C VAL A 56 6.53 6.22 3.58
N TYR A 57 5.34 5.62 3.54
CA TYR A 57 4.45 5.57 4.70
C TYR A 57 5.07 4.76 5.83
N GLN A 58 5.23 5.41 6.99
CA GLN A 58 5.87 4.84 8.18
C GLN A 58 7.26 4.25 7.89
N PHE A 59 7.98 4.88 6.97
CA PHE A 59 9.26 4.44 6.45
C PHE A 59 9.25 3.05 5.76
N GLY A 60 8.15 2.72 5.08
CA GLY A 60 7.92 1.42 4.44
C GLY A 60 7.18 0.43 5.33
N GLN A 61 7.05 0.70 6.62
CA GLN A 61 6.38 -0.20 7.56
C GLN A 61 4.89 -0.43 7.23
N SER A 62 4.22 0.56 6.62
CA SER A 62 2.82 0.41 6.18
C SER A 62 2.68 -0.72 5.15
N GLU A 63 3.59 -0.78 4.18
CA GLU A 63 3.65 -1.86 3.19
C GLU A 63 4.00 -3.21 3.83
N GLU A 64 4.90 -3.24 4.82
CA GLU A 64 5.25 -4.48 5.55
C GLU A 64 4.06 -5.04 6.32
N ILE A 65 3.33 -4.18 7.04
CA ILE A 65 2.12 -4.55 7.79
C ILE A 65 1.05 -5.07 6.83
N LEU A 66 0.80 -4.38 5.71
CA LEU A 66 -0.16 -4.85 4.71
C LEU A 66 0.29 -6.16 4.06
N GLY A 67 1.58 -6.33 3.78
CA GLY A 67 2.12 -7.57 3.25
C GLY A 67 1.95 -8.77 4.18
N ASP A 68 1.89 -8.55 5.49
CA ASP A 68 1.52 -9.58 6.47
C ASP A 68 0.01 -9.82 6.52
N LEU A 69 -0.79 -8.76 6.54
CA LEU A 69 -2.24 -8.85 6.71
C LEU A 69 -2.99 -9.35 5.47
N LEU A 70 -2.44 -9.15 4.27
CA LEU A 70 -3.07 -9.53 3.00
C LEU A 70 -2.64 -10.90 2.47
N GLN A 71 -1.79 -11.64 3.20
CA GLN A 71 -1.37 -12.97 2.77
C GLN A 71 -2.58 -13.88 2.54
N GLY A 72 -2.64 -14.46 1.34
CA GLY A 72 -3.73 -15.32 0.91
C GLY A 72 -4.96 -14.58 0.35
N ILE A 73 -5.07 -13.25 0.52
CA ILE A 73 -6.23 -12.46 0.06
C ILE A 73 -5.86 -11.29 -0.85
N HIS A 74 -4.61 -11.18 -1.32
CA HIS A 74 -4.19 -10.15 -2.27
C HIS A 74 -5.10 -10.06 -3.51
N HIS A 75 -5.62 -11.20 -3.98
CA HIS A 75 -6.49 -11.30 -5.15
C HIS A 75 -7.94 -10.83 -4.89
N GLU A 76 -8.31 -10.58 -3.63
CA GLU A 76 -9.62 -10.08 -3.22
C GLU A 76 -9.64 -8.55 -3.08
N VAL A 77 -8.48 -7.89 -3.16
CA VAL A 77 -8.32 -6.45 -3.00
C VAL A 77 -7.64 -5.83 -4.21
N ILE A 78 -7.91 -4.56 -4.45
CA ILE A 78 -7.18 -3.69 -5.36
C ILE A 78 -6.16 -2.92 -4.54
N LEU A 79 -4.87 -3.26 -4.74
CA LEU A 79 -3.76 -2.74 -3.98
C LEU A 79 -3.02 -1.65 -4.77
N VAL A 80 -3.01 -0.45 -4.21
CA VAL A 80 -2.30 0.72 -4.73
C VAL A 80 -1.10 1.01 -3.86
N THR A 81 0.06 1.21 -4.48
CA THR A 81 1.20 1.84 -3.80
C THR A 81 1.84 2.89 -4.70
N LYS A 82 2.81 3.63 -4.18
CA LYS A 82 3.38 4.81 -4.81
C LYS A 82 4.89 4.84 -4.61
N PHE A 83 5.56 5.59 -5.48
CA PHE A 83 6.97 5.92 -5.33
C PHE A 83 7.22 7.38 -5.68
N SER A 84 8.24 7.97 -5.08
CA SER A 84 8.97 9.17 -5.57
C SER A 84 9.95 9.61 -4.48
N SER A 85 9.51 9.60 -3.23
CA SER A 85 10.25 10.15 -2.09
C SER A 85 11.33 9.21 -1.54
N GLY A 86 11.24 7.91 -1.88
CA GLY A 86 12.00 6.85 -1.25
C GLY A 86 11.40 6.43 0.09
N ALA A 87 11.62 5.17 0.46
CA ALA A 87 10.98 4.59 1.63
C ALA A 87 11.46 5.17 2.97
N SER A 88 12.66 5.78 3.05
CA SER A 88 13.19 6.31 4.31
C SER A 88 14.06 7.55 4.11
N PRO A 89 14.35 8.33 5.16
CA PRO A 89 15.24 9.50 5.07
C PRO A 89 16.61 9.14 4.48
N ASP A 90 17.12 7.95 4.84
CA ASP A 90 18.42 7.41 4.42
C ASP A 90 18.41 6.79 3.02
N THR A 91 17.27 6.81 2.31
CA THR A 91 17.20 6.29 0.94
C THR A 91 18.18 7.05 0.05
N ASN A 92 19.00 6.30 -0.69
CA ASN A 92 19.97 6.84 -1.62
C ASN A 92 19.29 7.75 -2.66
N GLN A 93 19.91 8.89 -2.99
CA GLN A 93 19.39 9.85 -3.97
C GLN A 93 19.12 9.25 -5.36
N LEU A 94 19.86 8.19 -5.74
CA LEU A 94 19.62 7.44 -6.98
C LEU A 94 18.25 6.76 -7.05
N TYR A 95 17.60 6.57 -5.89
CA TYR A 95 16.31 5.91 -5.74
C TYR A 95 15.19 6.88 -5.30
N LYS A 96 15.41 8.19 -5.48
CA LYS A 96 14.42 9.25 -5.29
C LYS A 96 14.05 9.90 -6.63
N GLY A 97 12.92 10.61 -6.65
CA GLY A 97 12.31 11.24 -7.81
C GLY A 97 11.66 10.26 -8.78
N ASN A 98 11.23 10.78 -9.93
CA ASN A 98 10.44 10.04 -10.92
C ASN A 98 11.29 9.48 -12.07
N SER A 99 12.57 9.19 -11.81
CA SER A 99 13.43 8.57 -12.82
C SER A 99 13.05 7.10 -13.02
N ARG A 100 13.30 6.54 -14.21
CA ARG A 100 13.10 5.11 -14.47
C ARG A 100 13.85 4.22 -13.47
N LYS A 101 15.06 4.63 -13.06
CA LYS A 101 15.88 3.89 -12.09
C LYS A 101 15.24 3.87 -10.70
N ALA A 102 14.73 5.02 -10.24
CA ALA A 102 14.02 5.12 -8.98
C ALA A 102 12.72 4.29 -9.01
N MET A 103 11.93 4.40 -10.09
CA MET A 103 10.70 3.61 -10.27
C MET A 103 10.95 2.10 -10.19
N LEU A 104 11.92 1.58 -10.95
CA LEU A 104 12.23 0.15 -10.97
C LEU A 104 12.76 -0.35 -9.62
N TYR A 105 13.58 0.45 -8.95
CA TYR A 105 14.04 0.10 -7.61
C TYR A 105 12.87 0.08 -6.62
N SER A 106 12.05 1.13 -6.61
CA SER A 106 10.93 1.25 -5.67
C SER A 106 9.91 0.13 -5.86
N ILE A 107 9.56 -0.27 -7.09
CA ILE A 107 8.57 -1.34 -7.29
C ILE A 107 9.11 -2.67 -6.77
N GLU A 108 10.39 -2.99 -6.99
CA GLU A 108 11.01 -4.19 -6.45
C GLU A 108 10.99 -4.21 -4.92
N GLN A 109 11.19 -3.06 -4.27
CA GLN A 109 11.14 -2.97 -2.81
C GLN A 109 9.71 -3.04 -2.28
N SER A 110 8.75 -2.40 -2.93
CA SER A 110 7.33 -2.46 -2.58
C SER A 110 6.80 -3.88 -2.69
N LEU A 111 7.07 -4.60 -3.78
CA LEU A 111 6.68 -6.01 -3.95
C LEU A 111 7.24 -6.90 -2.83
N ARG A 112 8.49 -6.67 -2.40
CA ARG A 112 9.11 -7.41 -1.28
C ARG A 112 8.42 -7.12 0.05
N ARG A 113 8.15 -5.86 0.37
CA ARG A 113 7.46 -5.47 1.63
C ARG A 113 6.02 -5.96 1.66
N LEU A 114 5.31 -5.82 0.53
CA LEU A 114 3.93 -6.26 0.35
C LEU A 114 3.78 -7.77 0.15
N LYS A 115 4.88 -8.52 0.03
CA LYS A 115 4.92 -9.98 -0.11
C LYS A 115 4.03 -10.52 -1.24
N THR A 116 4.01 -9.78 -2.35
CA THR A 116 3.24 -10.09 -3.56
C THR A 116 4.14 -9.94 -4.79
N ASP A 117 3.73 -10.49 -5.93
CA ASP A 117 4.40 -10.39 -7.21
C ASP A 117 3.72 -9.41 -8.19
N TYR A 118 2.63 -8.77 -7.78
CA TYR A 118 1.93 -7.75 -8.57
C TYR A 118 1.41 -6.58 -7.73
N ILE A 119 1.13 -5.45 -8.40
CA ILE A 119 0.46 -4.25 -7.88
C ILE A 119 -0.59 -3.84 -8.91
N ASP A 120 -1.81 -3.50 -8.47
CA ASP A 120 -2.92 -3.17 -9.38
C ASP A 120 -2.80 -1.74 -9.95
N LEU A 121 -2.27 -0.80 -9.15
CA LEU A 121 -2.03 0.58 -9.54
C LEU A 121 -0.74 1.11 -8.89
N TYR A 122 0.13 1.72 -9.70
CA TYR A 122 1.46 2.18 -9.28
C TYR A 122 1.79 3.59 -9.78
#